data_AF-A0A8T0KJE6-F1
#
_entry.id   AF-A0A8T0KJE6-F1
#
_cell.length_a   1.000
_cell.length_b   1.000
_cell.length_c   1.000
_cell.angle_alpha   90.00
_cell.angle_beta   90.00
_cell.angle_gamma   90.00
#
_symmetry.space_group_name_H-M   'P 1'
#
loop_
_entity.id
_entity.type
_entity.pdbx_description
1 polymer ?
#
loop_
_entity_poly.entity_id
_entity_poly.type
_entity_poly.pdbx_seq_one_letter_code
_entity_poly.pdbx_strand_id
1 'polypeptide(L)'
;MAERVFLTPSSPPLPSQHTPTAMALFSGAASARIIPSVSLSSSRSFFSISSSSSSLQCLRSSPRISHLFLNQRRVEVRVSSEGYGTVSAPKSFASDPDQLKGAREDIKELLRSKFCHPILIRLGWHDAGTYNKNIEEWPQRGGANGSLRFEIELKHGANAGLVNALKLLQPIKDKYSGVTYADLFQLAGATAVEEAGGPKLPMKYGRVDVSGPEQCPEEGRLPDAGPPSPADHLRQVFYRMGLNDKEIVALSGAHTLGRSRPDRSGWGKPETKYTKDGPGAPGGQSWTVQWLKFDNSYFKDIKEKKDEDLLVLPTDAALFEDPSFKVYAEKYAEDQEAFFKDYAEAHAKLSNLGAKFDPPEGIVIDESPNAGAEKFVAAKYSTGKRELSEAMKQKIRAEYEAVGGSPDKPLQSNYFLNIMIIIAVLALLTSLLGN
;
A
#
# COMPACT_ATOMS: atom_id res chain seq x y z
N MET A 1 -32.71 -66.80 45.89
CA MET A 1 -33.83 -66.55 44.95
C MET A 1 -35.12 -66.64 45.76
N ALA A 2 -36.03 -65.68 45.83
CA ALA A 2 -36.09 -64.22 45.64
C ALA A 2 -37.59 -63.89 45.77
N GLU A 3 -37.97 -62.80 46.44
CA GLU A 3 -39.33 -62.58 46.97
C GLU A 3 -40.15 -61.49 46.23
N ARG A 4 -41.49 -61.65 46.27
CA ARG A 4 -42.60 -60.67 46.48
C ARG A 4 -42.57 -59.26 45.82
N VAL A 5 -43.62 -58.73 45.14
CA VAL A 5 -45.05 -58.47 45.51
C VAL A 5 -45.17 -57.27 46.50
N PHE A 6 -45.87 -56.13 46.26
CA PHE A 6 -46.66 -55.60 45.12
C PHE A 6 -47.10 -54.09 45.38
N LEU A 7 -47.85 -53.47 44.45
CA LEU A 7 -48.87 -52.38 44.60
C LEU A 7 -48.54 -50.85 44.58
N THR A 8 -49.48 -50.12 43.96
CA THR A 8 -49.77 -48.65 43.90
C THR A 8 -51.08 -48.35 44.71
N PRO A 9 -51.92 -47.27 44.59
CA PRO A 9 -51.91 -45.97 43.85
C PRO A 9 -52.51 -44.73 44.66
N SER A 10 -52.96 -43.66 43.96
CA SER A 10 -54.10 -42.71 44.25
C SER A 10 -53.82 -41.17 44.22
N SER A 11 -54.87 -40.32 44.16
CA SER A 11 -54.85 -38.92 43.63
C SER A 11 -55.74 -37.87 44.40
N PRO A 12 -56.34 -36.80 43.77
CA PRO A 12 -56.19 -35.32 43.97
C PRO A 12 -57.22 -34.66 44.97
N PRO A 13 -57.42 -33.31 45.21
CA PRO A 13 -57.39 -32.13 44.29
C PRO A 13 -57.02 -30.70 44.89
N LEU A 14 -57.77 -29.62 44.52
CA LEU A 14 -57.63 -28.15 44.74
C LEU A 14 -58.54 -27.61 45.91
N PRO A 15 -58.88 -26.29 46.05
CA PRO A 15 -58.10 -25.09 46.51
C PRO A 15 -58.82 -24.26 47.65
N SER A 16 -58.21 -23.23 48.28
CA SER A 16 -58.91 -21.98 48.75
C SER A 16 -58.07 -20.93 49.52
N GLN A 17 -58.58 -19.69 49.52
CA GLN A 17 -58.14 -18.41 50.12
C GLN A 17 -58.08 -18.35 51.67
N HIS A 18 -57.32 -17.39 52.26
CA HIS A 18 -57.84 -16.27 53.09
C HIS A 18 -56.74 -15.38 53.75
N THR A 19 -57.00 -14.06 53.82
CA THR A 19 -56.36 -13.01 54.66
C THR A 19 -57.29 -12.66 55.86
N PRO A 20 -57.10 -11.65 56.78
CA PRO A 20 -56.14 -10.52 56.85
C PRO A 20 -55.63 -10.18 58.29
N THR A 21 -55.32 -8.88 58.56
CA THR A 21 -55.04 -8.15 59.85
C THR A 21 -53.55 -7.79 60.06
N ALA A 22 -53.10 -6.54 60.28
CA ALA A 22 -53.74 -5.20 60.22
C ALA A 22 -52.72 -4.03 60.05
N MET A 23 -53.23 -2.90 59.51
CA MET A 23 -52.90 -1.49 59.83
C MET A 23 -51.44 -0.97 59.82
N ALA A 24 -51.09 -0.22 58.76
CA ALA A 24 -50.58 1.16 58.88
C ALA A 24 -50.75 1.91 57.54
N LEU A 25 -51.37 3.09 57.56
CA LEU A 25 -51.52 4.01 56.42
C LEU A 25 -51.16 5.42 56.89
N PHE A 26 -50.15 6.05 56.29
CA PHE A 26 -50.22 7.41 55.70
C PHE A 26 -48.89 7.83 55.07
N SER A 27 -49.02 8.67 54.04
CA SER A 27 -48.00 9.38 53.25
C SER A 27 -46.81 10.00 54.01
N GLY A 28 -45.62 10.00 53.39
CA GLY A 28 -44.46 10.76 53.88
C GLY A 28 -43.32 10.90 52.86
N ALA A 29 -43.23 12.06 52.21
CA ALA A 29 -42.28 12.50 51.19
C ALA A 29 -40.83 11.93 51.21
N ALA A 30 -40.32 11.57 50.02
CA ALA A 30 -38.89 11.53 49.74
C ALA A 30 -38.30 12.95 49.79
N SER A 31 -37.13 13.11 50.41
CA SER A 31 -36.45 14.41 50.55
C SER A 31 -35.15 14.43 49.76
N ALA A 32 -35.16 15.19 48.65
CA ALA A 32 -33.97 15.59 47.91
C ALA A 32 -33.69 17.08 48.14
N ARG A 33 -32.42 17.48 48.09
CA ARG A 33 -31.97 18.87 47.86
C ARG A 33 -30.90 18.78 46.76
N ILE A 34 -31.16 19.19 45.51
CA ILE A 34 -31.38 20.56 44.97
C ILE A 34 -30.08 21.38 45.15
N ILE A 35 -29.46 21.98 44.13
CA ILE A 35 -29.95 23.03 43.19
C ILE A 35 -29.15 23.00 41.84
N PRO A 36 -29.52 23.75 40.78
CA PRO A 36 -30.61 23.49 39.82
C PRO A 36 -30.15 23.26 38.35
N SER A 37 -31.05 22.74 37.52
CA SER A 37 -31.06 22.96 36.07
C SER A 37 -32.16 23.98 35.69
N VAL A 38 -31.90 24.82 34.68
CA VAL A 38 -32.89 25.77 34.14
C VAL A 38 -33.29 25.30 32.75
N SER A 39 -34.59 25.25 32.48
CA SER A 39 -35.15 24.97 31.15
C SER A 39 -35.66 26.25 30.50
N LEU A 40 -35.69 26.32 29.16
CA LEU A 40 -36.87 26.80 28.46
C LEU A 40 -36.92 26.32 26.99
N SER A 41 -38.12 26.38 26.44
CA SER A 41 -38.57 25.83 25.16
C SER A 41 -38.01 26.50 23.90
N SER A 42 -38.02 25.76 22.78
CA SER A 42 -37.88 26.32 21.42
C SER A 42 -39.09 25.95 20.53
N SER A 43 -39.65 26.93 19.81
CA SER A 43 -40.47 26.72 18.61
C SER A 43 -40.70 28.02 17.83
N ARG A 44 -40.23 28.06 16.57
CA ARG A 44 -40.79 28.75 15.37
C ARG A 44 -41.00 30.29 15.42
N SER A 45 -40.71 31.10 14.37
CA SER A 45 -40.05 30.93 13.06
C SER A 45 -39.80 32.31 12.38
N PHE A 46 -38.99 32.31 11.30
CA PHE A 46 -39.07 33.17 10.08
C PHE A 46 -38.49 34.62 10.00
N PHE A 47 -37.68 34.82 8.92
CA PHE A 47 -37.38 36.05 8.14
C PHE A 47 -36.71 37.25 8.88
N SER A 48 -35.89 38.14 8.27
CA SER A 48 -35.31 38.24 6.91
C SER A 48 -34.11 39.23 6.86
N ILE A 49 -33.17 38.98 5.93
CA ILE A 49 -32.49 39.94 5.01
C ILE A 49 -31.76 41.23 5.53
N SER A 50 -30.58 41.45 4.92
CA SER A 50 -29.90 42.74 4.59
C SER A 50 -28.80 43.37 5.47
N SER A 51 -27.59 43.37 4.89
CA SER A 51 -26.72 44.52 4.59
C SER A 51 -26.87 45.84 5.38
N SER A 52 -25.75 46.38 5.88
CA SER A 52 -25.05 47.50 5.22
C SER A 52 -23.85 48.04 6.03
N SER A 53 -23.03 48.86 5.37
CA SER A 53 -21.78 49.47 5.83
C SER A 53 -21.95 50.81 6.55
N SER A 54 -21.06 51.12 7.50
CA SER A 54 -20.50 52.46 7.82
C SER A 54 -19.34 52.24 8.81
N SER A 55 -18.06 52.60 8.61
CA SER A 55 -17.43 53.89 8.26
C SER A 55 -17.69 55.02 9.26
N LEU A 56 -16.64 55.47 9.98
CA LEU A 56 -16.06 56.83 9.89
C LEU A 56 -15.00 57.11 11.00
N GLN A 57 -13.84 57.66 10.59
CA GLN A 57 -13.06 58.74 11.26
C GLN A 57 -12.43 58.49 12.67
N CYS A 58 -11.32 59.11 13.11
CA CYS A 58 -10.29 60.01 12.53
C CYS A 58 -9.00 59.81 13.38
N LEU A 59 -7.76 60.01 12.90
CA LEU A 59 -7.04 61.31 12.97
C LEU A 59 -5.65 61.23 12.28
N ARG A 60 -5.15 62.39 11.85
CA ARG A 60 -3.87 62.59 11.15
C ARG A 60 -2.71 62.90 12.10
N SER A 61 -1.50 62.51 11.71
CA SER A 61 -0.32 63.39 11.80
C SER A 61 0.79 62.93 10.83
N SER A 62 1.50 63.89 10.23
CA SER A 62 2.68 63.66 9.37
C SER A 62 3.59 64.89 9.42
N PRO A 63 4.90 64.73 9.18
CA PRO A 63 5.72 65.77 8.57
C PRO A 63 6.29 65.38 7.20
N ARG A 64 6.70 66.40 6.43
CA ARG A 64 7.38 66.36 5.11
C ARG A 64 8.89 66.07 5.31
N ILE A 65 9.81 65.99 4.34
CA ILE A 65 10.00 66.50 2.96
C ILE A 65 10.84 65.39 2.22
N SER A 66 10.93 65.20 0.89
CA SER A 66 11.18 66.12 -0.25
C SER A 66 10.80 65.49 -1.62
N HIS A 67 11.11 66.17 -2.73
CA HIS A 67 10.89 65.71 -4.12
C HIS A 67 12.19 65.27 -4.83
N LEU A 68 12.10 64.25 -5.68
CA LEU A 68 12.82 64.18 -6.97
C LEU A 68 11.87 63.59 -8.02
N PHE A 69 11.63 64.33 -9.11
CA PHE A 69 10.93 63.84 -10.30
C PHE A 69 11.98 63.41 -11.33
N LEU A 70 11.83 62.21 -11.91
CA LEU A 70 12.46 61.91 -13.19
C LEU A 70 11.59 60.99 -14.05
N ASN A 71 11.26 61.55 -15.20
CA ASN A 71 10.41 61.04 -16.27
C ASN A 71 10.90 59.67 -16.81
N GLN A 72 10.02 58.65 -16.85
CA GLN A 72 10.27 57.44 -17.63
C GLN A 72 9.16 57.19 -18.66
N ARG A 73 9.59 56.99 -19.90
CA ARG A 73 8.74 56.85 -21.09
C ARG A 73 7.95 55.54 -21.04
N ARG A 74 6.68 55.59 -21.49
CA ARG A 74 5.99 54.43 -22.04
C ARG A 74 6.83 53.86 -23.20
N VAL A 75 7.13 52.57 -23.14
CA VAL A 75 7.60 51.80 -24.29
C VAL A 75 6.50 50.82 -24.67
N GLU A 76 5.86 51.05 -25.81
CA GLU A 76 5.04 50.01 -26.44
C GLU A 76 5.97 48.94 -27.00
N VAL A 77 6.01 47.78 -26.37
CA VAL A 77 6.63 46.59 -26.96
C VAL A 77 5.56 45.87 -27.78
N ARG A 78 5.59 46.06 -29.10
CA ARG A 78 4.93 45.14 -30.04
C ARG A 78 5.62 43.78 -29.94
N VAL A 79 5.02 42.81 -29.26
CA VAL A 79 5.41 41.41 -29.37
C VAL A 79 4.79 40.83 -30.63
N SER A 80 5.62 40.32 -31.53
CA SER A 80 5.21 39.64 -32.75
C SER A 80 4.52 38.30 -32.45
N SER A 81 3.47 38.01 -33.20
CA SER A 81 2.78 36.72 -33.16
C SER A 81 3.62 35.63 -33.85
N GLU A 82 4.45 34.93 -33.09
CA GLU A 82 5.09 33.69 -33.55
C GLU A 82 4.77 32.53 -32.60
N GLY A 83 4.26 31.44 -33.18
CA GLY A 83 4.26 30.09 -32.62
C GLY A 83 3.83 29.92 -31.15
N TYR A 84 2.53 29.74 -30.92
CA TYR A 84 2.08 28.93 -29.77
C TYR A 84 2.54 27.48 -29.97
N GLY A 85 3.79 27.19 -29.62
CA GLY A 85 4.26 25.83 -29.40
C GLY A 85 3.42 25.23 -28.29
N THR A 86 2.60 24.23 -28.64
CA THR A 86 1.84 23.47 -27.66
C THR A 86 2.82 22.87 -26.66
N VAL A 87 2.83 23.37 -25.42
CA VAL A 87 3.48 22.68 -24.30
C VAL A 87 2.73 21.37 -24.14
N SER A 88 3.29 20.29 -24.70
CA SER A 88 2.70 18.97 -24.53
C SER A 88 2.68 18.68 -23.03
N ALA A 89 1.50 18.37 -22.50
CA ALA A 89 1.39 17.77 -21.17
C ALA A 89 2.43 16.64 -21.07
N PRO A 90 3.13 16.48 -19.93
CA PRO A 90 4.12 15.43 -19.79
C PRO A 90 3.42 14.11 -20.05
N LYS A 91 3.79 13.45 -21.16
CA LYS A 91 3.25 12.14 -21.51
C LYS A 91 3.51 11.23 -20.32
N SER A 92 2.47 10.53 -19.87
CA SER A 92 2.49 9.69 -18.68
C SER A 92 3.27 8.41 -18.97
N PHE A 93 4.59 8.53 -19.12
CA PHE A 93 5.49 7.42 -19.35
C PHE A 93 5.66 6.60 -18.08
N ALA A 94 5.75 5.29 -18.26
CA ALA A 94 6.14 4.37 -17.20
C ALA A 94 7.58 4.58 -16.74
N SER A 95 7.92 3.96 -15.61
CA SER A 95 9.25 4.07 -15.03
C SER A 95 10.35 3.41 -15.86
N ASP A 96 11.52 4.05 -15.89
CA ASP A 96 12.75 3.49 -16.44
C ASP A 96 13.34 2.40 -15.51
N PRO A 97 13.63 1.18 -16.00
CA PRO A 97 14.11 0.07 -15.18
C PRO A 97 15.43 0.31 -14.45
N ASP A 98 16.37 1.07 -15.01
CA ASP A 98 17.68 1.30 -14.40
C ASP A 98 17.62 2.44 -13.39
N GLN A 99 16.79 3.47 -13.62
CA GLN A 99 16.46 4.45 -12.60
C GLN A 99 15.70 3.84 -11.42
N LEU A 100 14.82 2.86 -11.64
CA LEU A 100 14.18 2.10 -10.54
C LEU A 100 15.21 1.35 -9.67
N LYS A 101 16.23 0.73 -10.28
CA LYS A 101 17.33 0.09 -9.54
C LYS A 101 18.10 1.12 -8.72
N GLY A 102 18.43 2.28 -9.30
CA GLY A 102 19.09 3.38 -8.59
C GLY A 102 18.25 3.91 -7.42
N ALA A 103 16.97 4.20 -7.65
CA ALA A 103 16.04 4.68 -6.63
C ALA A 103 15.91 3.70 -5.45
N ARG A 104 15.98 2.39 -5.72
CA ARG A 104 15.97 1.36 -4.67
C ARG A 104 17.17 1.43 -3.74
N GLU A 105 18.39 1.61 -4.28
CA GLU A 105 19.58 1.71 -3.43
C GLU A 105 19.57 3.00 -2.58
N ASP A 106 19.12 4.12 -3.16
CA ASP A 106 18.87 5.37 -2.41
C ASP A 106 17.81 5.18 -1.30
N ILE A 107 16.75 4.40 -1.56
CA ILE A 107 15.74 4.05 -0.56
C ILE A 107 16.36 3.21 0.57
N LYS A 108 17.26 2.26 0.29
CA LYS A 108 17.96 1.50 1.34
C LYS A 108 18.82 2.42 2.23
N GLU A 109 19.51 3.39 1.64
CA GLU A 109 20.27 4.40 2.42
C GLU A 109 19.34 5.28 3.28
N LEU A 110 18.21 5.72 2.72
CA LEU A 110 17.17 6.47 3.44
C LEU A 110 16.61 5.66 4.62
N LEU A 111 16.36 4.37 4.42
CA LEU A 111 15.84 3.45 5.43
C LEU A 111 16.83 3.25 6.58
N ARG A 112 18.11 2.98 6.26
CA ARG A 112 19.21 2.81 7.24
C ARG A 112 19.49 4.09 8.04
N SER A 113 19.35 5.26 7.42
CA SER A 113 19.66 6.54 8.07
C SER A 113 18.49 7.19 8.81
N LYS A 114 17.23 6.91 8.41
CA LYS A 114 16.02 7.55 8.98
C LYS A 114 15.09 6.60 9.73
N PHE A 115 15.31 5.29 9.65
CA PHE A 115 14.48 4.26 10.28
C PHE A 115 12.99 4.36 9.89
N CYS A 116 12.73 4.78 8.65
CA CYS A 116 11.41 5.17 8.19
C CYS A 116 10.58 4.03 7.55
N HIS A 117 11.03 2.77 7.65
CA HIS A 117 10.36 1.58 7.08
C HIS A 117 8.83 1.59 7.21
N PRO A 118 8.24 1.83 8.41
CA PRO A 118 6.80 1.67 8.57
C PRO A 118 5.98 2.75 7.83
N ILE A 119 6.50 3.97 7.67
CA ILE A 119 5.77 5.05 6.99
C ILE A 119 5.80 4.89 5.46
N LEU A 120 6.84 4.23 4.92
CA LEU A 120 6.93 3.94 3.49
C LEU A 120 6.00 2.79 3.10
N ILE A 121 5.88 1.75 3.94
CA ILE A 121 4.87 0.68 3.78
C ILE A 121 3.47 1.27 3.85
N ARG A 122 3.19 2.13 4.85
CA ARG A 122 1.91 2.83 4.95
C ARG A 122 1.63 3.70 3.72
N LEU A 123 2.62 4.40 3.17
CA LEU A 123 2.43 5.20 1.95
C LEU A 123 2.00 4.32 0.76
N GLY A 124 2.68 3.19 0.52
CA GLY A 124 2.32 2.24 -0.54
C GLY A 124 0.93 1.62 -0.34
N TRP A 125 0.58 1.23 0.89
CA TRP A 125 -0.75 0.74 1.26
C TRP A 125 -1.84 1.79 1.00
N HIS A 126 -1.63 3.04 1.40
CA HIS A 126 -2.66 4.08 1.29
C HIS A 126 -2.94 4.50 -0.17
N ASP A 127 -1.93 4.50 -1.06
CA ASP A 127 -2.13 4.75 -2.51
C ASP A 127 -2.95 3.61 -3.14
N ALA A 128 -2.53 2.35 -2.90
CA ALA A 128 -3.18 1.17 -3.45
C ALA A 128 -4.57 0.86 -2.86
N GLY A 129 -4.79 1.15 -1.57
CA GLY A 129 -6.00 0.82 -0.82
C GLY A 129 -7.24 1.60 -1.22
N THR A 130 -7.10 2.66 -2.02
CA THR A 130 -8.23 3.41 -2.61
C THR A 130 -8.90 2.67 -3.76
N TYR A 131 -8.39 1.51 -4.18
CA TYR A 131 -8.95 0.74 -5.28
C TYR A 131 -10.40 0.29 -5.03
N ASN A 132 -11.21 0.33 -6.09
CA ASN A 132 -12.55 -0.21 -6.16
C ASN A 132 -12.72 -1.05 -7.43
N LYS A 133 -12.83 -2.38 -7.28
CA LYS A 133 -12.98 -3.34 -8.39
C LYS A 133 -14.27 -3.19 -9.20
N ASN A 134 -15.23 -2.43 -8.68
CA ASN A 134 -16.53 -2.21 -9.32
C ASN A 134 -16.52 -0.97 -10.26
N ILE A 135 -15.37 -0.32 -10.42
CA ILE A 135 -15.14 0.78 -11.37
C ILE A 135 -14.08 0.29 -12.36
N GLU A 136 -14.36 0.36 -13.65
CA GLU A 136 -13.46 -0.19 -14.68
C GLU A 136 -12.40 0.84 -15.09
N GLU A 137 -12.77 2.12 -15.11
CA GLU A 137 -12.01 3.22 -15.69
C GLU A 137 -10.81 3.61 -14.83
N TRP A 138 -9.66 3.75 -15.49
CA TRP A 138 -8.49 4.39 -14.90
C TRP A 138 -8.53 5.89 -15.23
N PRO A 139 -8.31 6.80 -14.25
CA PRO A 139 -7.90 6.53 -12.86
C PRO A 139 -9.04 6.46 -11.82
N GLN A 140 -10.31 6.62 -12.20
CA GLN A 140 -11.48 6.74 -11.31
C GLN A 140 -11.60 5.58 -10.30
N ARG A 141 -11.20 4.39 -10.71
CA ARG A 141 -11.13 3.19 -9.85
C ARG A 141 -10.16 3.28 -8.67
N GLY A 142 -9.32 4.31 -8.60
CA GLY A 142 -8.29 4.49 -7.57
C GLY A 142 -7.17 3.45 -7.69
N GLY A 143 -6.47 3.20 -6.60
CA GLY A 143 -5.36 2.26 -6.52
C GLY A 143 -3.99 2.86 -6.84
N ALA A 144 -2.99 2.00 -7.05
CA ALA A 144 -1.58 2.38 -7.14
C ALA A 144 -1.27 3.18 -8.43
N ASN A 145 -1.52 4.49 -8.38
CA ASN A 145 -1.43 5.43 -9.50
C ASN A 145 -0.74 6.75 -9.10
N GLY A 146 -0.21 6.83 -7.87
CA GLY A 146 0.56 7.98 -7.39
C GLY A 146 -0.28 9.22 -7.06
N SER A 147 -1.61 9.12 -7.01
CA SER A 147 -2.50 10.26 -6.68
C SER A 147 -2.27 10.78 -5.26
N LEU A 148 -1.85 9.90 -4.33
CA LEU A 148 -1.54 10.23 -2.94
C LEU A 148 -0.42 11.26 -2.76
N ARG A 149 0.30 11.65 -3.82
CA ARG A 149 1.24 12.77 -3.78
C ARG A 149 0.56 14.14 -3.68
N PHE A 150 -0.71 14.26 -4.05
CA PHE A 150 -1.41 15.54 -4.13
C PHE A 150 -2.02 15.95 -2.78
N GLU A 151 -2.05 17.27 -2.55
CA GLU A 151 -2.49 17.85 -1.28
C GLU A 151 -3.95 17.51 -0.93
N ILE A 152 -4.83 17.37 -1.94
CA ILE A 152 -6.23 17.00 -1.74
C ILE A 152 -6.36 15.64 -1.04
N GLU A 153 -5.63 14.63 -1.50
CA GLU A 153 -5.68 13.28 -0.95
C GLU A 153 -4.82 13.14 0.32
N LEU A 154 -3.70 13.86 0.42
CA LEU A 154 -2.91 13.95 1.67
C LEU A 154 -3.69 14.56 2.84
N LYS A 155 -4.75 15.34 2.57
CA LYS A 155 -5.63 15.95 3.58
C LYS A 155 -6.73 15.01 4.08
N HIS A 156 -6.97 13.87 3.43
CA HIS A 156 -7.91 12.87 3.96
C HIS A 156 -7.45 12.43 5.36
N GLY A 157 -8.39 12.27 6.30
CA GLY A 157 -8.09 11.95 7.71
C GLY A 157 -7.28 10.66 7.86
N ALA A 158 -7.62 9.64 7.08
CA ALA A 158 -6.86 8.38 7.03
C ALA A 158 -5.39 8.58 6.59
N ASN A 159 -5.07 9.62 5.84
CA ASN A 159 -3.73 9.92 5.31
C ASN A 159 -2.89 10.83 6.23
N ALA A 160 -3.39 11.16 7.42
CA ALA A 160 -2.70 12.01 8.39
C ALA A 160 -1.22 11.63 8.59
N GLY A 161 -0.34 12.61 8.34
CA GLY A 161 1.11 12.48 8.47
C GLY A 161 1.85 11.88 7.27
N LEU A 162 1.20 11.39 6.21
CA LEU A 162 1.87 10.80 5.03
C LEU A 162 2.63 11.82 4.17
N VAL A 163 2.31 13.11 4.29
CA VAL A 163 3.13 14.21 3.72
C VAL A 163 4.60 14.13 4.16
N ASN A 164 4.91 13.53 5.32
CA ASN A 164 6.29 13.30 5.76
C ASN A 164 6.98 12.19 4.97
N ALA A 165 6.25 11.13 4.57
CA ALA A 165 6.79 10.08 3.72
C ALA A 165 7.09 10.62 2.31
N LEU A 166 6.18 11.43 1.75
CA LEU A 166 6.41 12.14 0.49
C LEU A 166 7.65 13.03 0.56
N LYS A 167 7.80 13.84 1.62
CA LYS A 167 8.99 14.69 1.84
C LYS A 167 10.30 13.90 1.95
N LEU A 168 10.28 12.69 2.52
CA LEU A 168 11.46 11.81 2.59
C LEU A 168 11.83 11.23 1.21
N LEU A 169 10.83 10.93 0.37
CA LEU A 169 11.04 10.40 -0.98
C LEU A 169 11.31 11.47 -2.04
N GLN A 170 10.95 12.74 -1.80
CA GLN A 170 11.08 13.81 -2.80
C GLN A 170 12.51 13.98 -3.36
N PRO A 171 13.60 13.97 -2.56
CA PRO A 171 14.95 14.06 -3.12
C PRO A 171 15.32 12.89 -4.04
N ILE A 172 14.79 11.69 -3.76
CA ILE A 172 14.97 10.51 -4.61
C ILE A 172 14.15 10.69 -5.89
N LYS A 173 12.90 11.14 -5.79
CA LYS A 173 12.04 11.44 -6.95
C LYS A 173 12.62 12.51 -7.89
N ASP A 174 13.28 13.52 -7.33
CA ASP A 174 13.91 14.61 -8.08
C ASP A 174 15.16 14.12 -8.84
N LYS A 175 15.92 13.20 -8.23
CA LYS A 175 17.09 12.54 -8.84
C LYS A 175 16.69 11.60 -9.99
N TYR A 176 15.53 10.94 -9.88
CA TYR A 176 15.04 9.96 -10.86
C TYR A 176 13.79 10.48 -11.59
N SER A 177 14.01 11.36 -12.56
CA SER A 177 12.94 11.97 -13.38
C SER A 177 12.13 10.92 -14.16
N GLY A 178 12.76 9.81 -14.54
CA GLY A 178 12.15 8.68 -15.23
C GLY A 178 11.51 7.65 -14.31
N VAL A 179 11.32 7.91 -13.00
CA VAL A 179 10.55 7.04 -12.09
C VAL A 179 9.24 7.74 -11.72
N THR A 180 8.10 7.05 -11.88
CA THR A 180 6.78 7.57 -11.50
C THR A 180 6.59 7.58 -9.98
N TYR A 181 5.73 8.47 -9.47
CA TYR A 181 5.37 8.44 -8.04
C TYR A 181 4.68 7.12 -7.67
N ALA A 182 3.81 6.62 -8.56
CA ALA A 182 3.13 5.33 -8.42
C ALA A 182 4.12 4.17 -8.19
N ASP A 183 5.17 4.05 -9.00
CA ASP A 183 6.20 3.03 -8.77
C ASP A 183 7.08 3.35 -7.57
N LEU A 184 7.44 4.62 -7.35
CA LEU A 184 8.30 5.01 -6.23
C LEU A 184 7.67 4.65 -4.87
N PHE A 185 6.35 4.84 -4.71
CA PHE A 185 5.64 4.49 -3.47
C PHE A 185 5.63 2.97 -3.23
N GLN A 186 5.38 2.18 -4.27
CA GLN A 186 5.34 0.72 -4.16
C GLN A 186 6.76 0.12 -4.01
N LEU A 187 7.77 0.71 -4.66
CA LEU A 187 9.19 0.39 -4.49
C LEU A 187 9.66 0.69 -3.05
N ALA A 188 9.27 1.84 -2.52
CA ALA A 188 9.59 2.25 -1.16
C ALA A 188 8.95 1.34 -0.11
N GLY A 189 7.68 0.97 -0.28
CA GLY A 189 7.00 0.00 0.58
C GLY A 189 7.65 -1.39 0.53
N ALA A 190 7.94 -1.91 -0.67
CA ALA A 190 8.55 -3.22 -0.82
C ALA A 190 9.99 -3.28 -0.24
N THR A 191 10.83 -2.30 -0.57
CA THR A 191 12.20 -2.21 -0.03
C THR A 191 12.19 -2.07 1.49
N ALA A 192 11.20 -1.38 2.06
CA ALA A 192 11.01 -1.25 3.50
C ALA A 192 10.62 -2.57 4.21
N VAL A 193 9.89 -3.47 3.55
CA VAL A 193 9.64 -4.82 4.06
C VAL A 193 10.93 -5.64 4.05
N GLU A 194 11.66 -5.63 2.94
CA GLU A 194 12.87 -6.45 2.75
C GLU A 194 14.03 -6.02 3.66
N GLU A 195 14.36 -4.71 3.76
CA GLU A 195 15.42 -4.22 4.66
C GLU A 195 15.05 -4.37 6.16
N ALA A 196 13.76 -4.55 6.49
CA ALA A 196 13.30 -4.87 7.85
C ALA A 196 13.37 -6.38 8.18
N GLY A 197 13.87 -7.22 7.27
CA GLY A 197 13.99 -8.67 7.43
C GLY A 197 12.75 -9.48 7.01
N GLY A 198 11.82 -8.85 6.29
CA GLY A 198 10.61 -9.49 5.77
C GLY A 198 10.85 -10.34 4.52
N PRO A 199 9.78 -10.96 3.97
CA PRO A 199 9.88 -11.76 2.77
C PRO A 199 10.20 -10.92 1.54
N LYS A 200 10.96 -11.52 0.60
CA LYS A 200 11.13 -10.96 -0.74
C LYS A 200 9.78 -10.89 -1.45
N LEU A 201 9.43 -9.74 -2.00
CA LEU A 201 8.12 -9.52 -2.62
C LEU A 201 8.20 -9.71 -4.14
N PRO A 202 7.28 -10.47 -4.78
CA PRO A 202 7.25 -10.66 -6.24
C PRO A 202 6.69 -9.40 -6.94
N MET A 203 7.44 -8.31 -6.87
CA MET A 203 7.04 -7.00 -7.36
C MET A 203 7.23 -6.84 -8.87
N LYS A 204 6.32 -6.09 -9.48
CA LYS A 204 6.48 -5.50 -10.82
C LYS A 204 6.23 -4.00 -10.77
N TYR A 205 6.71 -3.30 -11.78
CA TYR A 205 6.73 -1.84 -11.93
C TYR A 205 6.25 -1.45 -13.33
N GLY A 206 6.41 -0.18 -13.71
CA GLY A 206 5.85 0.39 -14.94
C GLY A 206 4.48 1.03 -14.70
N ARG A 207 4.15 1.41 -13.46
CA ARG A 207 2.90 2.09 -13.12
C ARG A 207 2.90 3.50 -13.69
N VAL A 208 1.78 3.87 -14.30
CA VAL A 208 1.54 5.19 -14.85
C VAL A 208 0.97 6.11 -13.77
N ASP A 209 1.58 7.30 -13.59
CA ASP A 209 1.05 8.35 -12.71
C ASP A 209 -0.24 8.97 -13.27
N VAL A 210 -1.18 9.30 -12.39
CA VAL A 210 -2.24 10.30 -12.68
C VAL A 210 -1.62 11.66 -13.05
N SER A 211 -2.29 12.46 -13.87
CA SER A 211 -1.78 13.76 -14.33
C SER A 211 -1.99 14.92 -13.35
N GLY A 212 -3.07 14.88 -12.55
CA GLY A 212 -3.49 16.03 -11.73
C GLY A 212 -4.36 15.66 -10.53
N PRO A 213 -4.55 16.58 -9.56
CA PRO A 213 -5.30 16.35 -8.34
C PRO A 213 -6.80 16.09 -8.56
N GLU A 214 -7.35 16.50 -9.71
CA GLU A 214 -8.72 16.19 -10.14
C GLU A 214 -8.95 14.69 -10.42
N GLN A 215 -7.88 13.89 -10.44
CA GLN A 215 -7.90 12.44 -10.61
C GLN A 215 -7.72 11.66 -9.30
N CYS A 216 -7.59 12.34 -8.16
CA CYS A 216 -7.61 11.69 -6.85
C CYS A 216 -8.97 11.04 -6.59
N PRO A 217 -9.01 9.85 -5.96
CA PRO A 217 -10.25 9.24 -5.48
C PRO A 217 -10.86 10.08 -4.33
N GLU A 218 -12.17 9.96 -4.14
CA GLU A 218 -12.84 10.56 -2.99
C GLU A 218 -12.41 9.94 -1.65
N GLU A 219 -12.53 10.72 -0.57
CA GLU A 219 -12.27 10.27 0.79
C GLU A 219 -13.23 9.14 1.23
N GLY A 220 -12.78 8.30 2.18
CA GLY A 220 -13.60 7.26 2.80
C GLY A 220 -13.41 5.86 2.22
N ARG A 221 -12.55 5.68 1.21
CA ARG A 221 -12.22 4.35 0.67
C ARG A 221 -11.28 3.52 1.58
N LEU A 222 -10.48 4.15 2.42
CA LEU A 222 -9.54 3.46 3.34
C LEU A 222 -10.25 3.02 4.64
N PRO A 223 -9.77 1.98 5.33
CA PRO A 223 -10.44 1.46 6.51
C PRO A 223 -10.24 2.35 7.75
N ASP A 224 -11.35 2.66 8.43
CA ASP A 224 -11.36 3.01 9.86
C ASP A 224 -10.81 1.86 10.73
N ALA A 225 -10.15 2.22 11.84
CA ALA A 225 -9.58 1.33 12.85
C ALA A 225 -10.55 0.98 13.99
N GLY A 226 -11.57 1.80 14.24
CA GLY A 226 -12.59 1.59 15.28
C GLY A 226 -14.05 1.70 14.80
N PRO A 227 -14.43 1.04 13.70
CA PRO A 227 -15.83 1.00 13.25
C PRO A 227 -16.71 0.18 14.21
N PRO A 228 -18.05 0.32 14.17
CA PRO A 228 -18.96 -0.42 15.05
C PRO A 228 -18.96 -1.95 14.86
N SER A 229 -18.65 -2.44 13.64
CA SER A 229 -18.39 -3.86 13.37
C SER A 229 -17.06 -4.01 12.62
N PRO A 230 -15.94 -4.22 13.32
CA PRO A 230 -14.62 -4.27 12.71
C PRO A 230 -14.44 -5.35 11.64
N ALA A 231 -14.95 -6.57 11.86
CA ALA A 231 -14.78 -7.66 10.90
C ALA A 231 -15.56 -7.41 9.60
N ASP A 232 -16.81 -6.95 9.71
CA ASP A 232 -17.65 -6.62 8.54
C ASP A 232 -17.09 -5.44 7.75
N HIS A 233 -16.57 -4.43 8.44
CA HIS A 233 -15.93 -3.27 7.83
C HIS A 233 -14.63 -3.64 7.09
N LEU A 234 -13.78 -4.49 7.69
CA LEU A 234 -12.62 -5.04 6.99
C LEU A 234 -13.04 -5.78 5.71
N ARG A 235 -14.08 -6.64 5.77
CA ARG A 235 -14.64 -7.27 4.56
C ARG A 235 -15.16 -6.26 3.56
N GLN A 236 -15.96 -5.27 3.97
CA GLN A 236 -16.51 -4.23 3.09
C GLN A 236 -15.39 -3.51 2.32
N VAL A 237 -14.33 -3.11 3.01
CA VAL A 237 -13.21 -2.35 2.42
C VAL A 237 -12.33 -3.25 1.54
N PHE A 238 -11.89 -4.41 2.02
CA PHE A 238 -10.96 -5.27 1.28
C PHE A 238 -11.66 -6.07 0.17
N TYR A 239 -12.92 -6.47 0.34
CA TYR A 239 -13.67 -7.13 -0.75
C TYR A 239 -13.97 -6.15 -1.89
N ARG A 240 -14.12 -4.85 -1.61
CA ARG A 240 -14.18 -3.80 -2.65
C ARG A 240 -12.86 -3.70 -3.42
N MET A 241 -11.73 -3.90 -2.75
CA MET A 241 -10.41 -4.01 -3.40
C MET A 241 -10.23 -5.32 -4.21
N GLY A 242 -11.10 -6.32 -4.02
CA GLY A 242 -10.93 -7.65 -4.62
C GLY A 242 -9.98 -8.57 -3.84
N LEU A 243 -9.75 -8.24 -2.56
CA LEU A 243 -8.98 -9.04 -1.62
C LEU A 243 -9.90 -9.98 -0.80
N ASN A 244 -9.35 -11.08 -0.29
CA ASN A 244 -10.06 -12.12 0.47
C ASN A 244 -9.62 -12.19 1.95
N ASP A 245 -10.27 -13.03 2.76
CA ASP A 245 -10.00 -13.16 4.21
C ASP A 245 -8.53 -13.54 4.53
N LYS A 246 -7.88 -14.39 3.72
CA LYS A 246 -6.45 -14.72 3.87
C LYS A 246 -5.59 -13.47 3.71
N GLU A 247 -5.89 -12.68 2.68
CA GLU A 247 -5.16 -11.48 2.31
C GLU A 247 -5.41 -10.32 3.29
N ILE A 248 -6.63 -10.20 3.85
CA ILE A 248 -6.93 -9.27 4.96
C ILE A 248 -5.98 -9.55 6.13
N VAL A 249 -6.02 -10.77 6.67
CA VAL A 249 -5.25 -11.13 7.87
C VAL A 249 -3.74 -11.06 7.60
N ALA A 250 -3.29 -11.47 6.42
CA ALA A 250 -1.88 -11.36 6.05
C ALA A 250 -1.44 -9.88 6.01
N LEU A 251 -2.16 -9.01 5.29
CA LEU A 251 -1.79 -7.59 5.16
C LEU A 251 -1.85 -6.83 6.49
N SER A 252 -2.78 -7.16 7.39
CA SER A 252 -2.78 -6.64 8.76
C SER A 252 -1.47 -6.92 9.51
N GLY A 253 -0.78 -8.02 9.17
CA GLY A 253 0.57 -8.33 9.65
C GLY A 253 1.63 -7.25 9.40
N ALA A 254 1.39 -6.30 8.48
CA ALA A 254 2.25 -5.12 8.30
C ALA A 254 2.36 -4.26 9.58
N HIS A 255 1.36 -4.30 10.47
CA HIS A 255 1.43 -3.65 11.79
C HIS A 255 2.52 -4.23 12.71
N THR A 256 3.18 -5.34 12.35
CA THR A 256 4.42 -5.76 13.01
C THR A 256 5.51 -4.68 12.94
N LEU A 257 5.43 -3.80 11.94
CA LEU A 257 6.26 -2.62 11.81
C LEU A 257 5.51 -1.35 12.20
N GLY A 258 6.18 -0.50 12.99
CA GLY A 258 5.73 0.84 13.31
C GLY A 258 4.81 0.95 14.52
N ARG A 259 4.07 2.05 14.53
CA ARG A 259 3.38 2.58 15.71
C ARG A 259 2.31 3.58 15.31
N SER A 260 1.19 3.54 16.02
CA SER A 260 0.18 4.59 15.95
C SER A 260 0.61 5.82 16.76
N ARG A 261 -0.02 6.95 16.48
CA ARG A 261 0.23 8.24 17.13
C ARG A 261 -1.08 9.01 17.33
N PRO A 262 -1.37 9.50 18.54
CA PRO A 262 -2.59 10.27 18.78
C PRO A 262 -2.61 11.60 18.00
N ASP A 263 -1.45 12.20 17.70
CA ASP A 263 -1.30 13.38 16.83
C ASP A 263 -1.59 13.11 15.33
N ARG A 264 -1.85 11.87 14.94
CA ARG A 264 -2.17 11.48 13.56
C ARG A 264 -3.52 10.82 13.42
N SER A 265 -3.68 9.65 14.03
CA SER A 265 -4.88 8.81 13.90
C SER A 265 -5.84 8.95 15.07
N GLY A 266 -5.43 9.65 16.15
CA GLY A 266 -6.12 9.63 17.45
C GLY A 266 -5.83 8.38 18.29
N TRP A 267 -5.20 7.33 17.74
CA TRP A 267 -5.00 6.04 18.41
C TRP A 267 -3.62 5.90 19.06
N GLY A 268 -3.60 5.25 20.23
CA GLY A 268 -2.40 4.86 20.97
C GLY A 268 -1.87 5.89 21.96
N LYS A 269 -1.04 5.43 22.90
CA LYS A 269 -0.32 6.27 23.87
C LYS A 269 0.60 7.29 23.17
N PRO A 270 0.83 8.49 23.76
CA PRO A 270 1.78 9.49 23.23
C PRO A 270 3.22 8.97 23.12
N GLU A 271 3.62 8.04 23.99
CA GLU A 271 4.87 7.29 23.96
C GLU A 271 4.78 6.04 24.85
N THR A 272 5.78 5.16 24.76
CA THR A 272 5.92 3.94 25.58
C THR A 272 7.40 3.63 25.85
N LYS A 273 7.66 2.64 26.71
CA LYS A 273 9.01 2.08 26.93
C LYS A 273 9.73 1.61 25.66
N TYR A 274 9.01 1.28 24.58
CA TYR A 274 9.56 0.82 23.30
C TYR A 274 9.82 1.92 22.26
N THR A 275 9.26 3.11 22.48
CA THR A 275 9.16 4.15 21.43
C THR A 275 9.71 5.52 21.84
N LYS A 276 9.87 5.77 23.15
CA LYS A 276 10.36 7.03 23.73
C LYS A 276 11.79 7.42 23.33
N ASP A 277 12.64 6.45 23.04
CA ASP A 277 14.06 6.68 22.67
C ASP A 277 14.33 6.56 21.16
N GLY A 278 13.28 6.36 20.35
CA GLY A 278 13.42 6.09 18.91
C GLY A 278 13.82 4.64 18.61
N PRO A 279 14.61 4.36 17.55
CA PRO A 279 15.29 5.32 16.68
C PRO A 279 14.33 6.09 15.75
N GLY A 280 14.86 7.02 14.96
CA GLY A 280 14.05 8.01 14.24
C GLY A 280 13.33 8.96 15.22
N ALA A 281 12.16 9.48 14.84
CA ALA A 281 11.38 10.36 15.73
C ALA A 281 10.75 9.55 16.89
N PRO A 282 10.96 9.91 18.17
CA PRO A 282 10.40 9.19 19.32
C PRO A 282 8.87 9.35 19.48
N GLY A 283 8.26 8.56 20.35
CA GLY A 283 6.82 8.61 20.70
C GLY A 283 5.90 7.74 19.83
N GLY A 284 4.60 7.72 20.16
CA GLY A 284 3.60 6.78 19.65
C GLY A 284 3.63 5.41 20.34
N GLN A 285 2.69 4.54 19.99
CA GLN A 285 2.53 3.20 20.55
C GLN A 285 2.64 2.14 19.45
N SER A 286 3.57 1.19 19.58
CA SER A 286 3.77 0.09 18.63
C SER A 286 2.87 -1.10 18.95
N TRP A 287 2.59 -1.93 17.94
CA TRP A 287 1.94 -3.23 18.15
C TRP A 287 2.90 -4.30 18.67
N THR A 288 4.19 -4.16 18.35
CA THR A 288 5.25 -5.11 18.72
C THR A 288 6.38 -4.41 19.49
N VAL A 289 7.17 -5.19 20.21
CA VAL A 289 8.39 -4.73 20.90
C VAL A 289 9.43 -4.25 19.89
N GLN A 290 9.69 -5.06 18.86
CA GLN A 290 10.70 -4.79 17.83
C GLN A 290 10.05 -4.18 16.59
N TRP A 291 9.43 -2.99 16.73
CA TRP A 291 8.64 -2.32 15.69
C TRP A 291 9.42 -1.87 14.43
N LEU A 292 10.69 -2.25 14.28
CA LEU A 292 11.50 -2.10 13.08
C LEU A 292 11.93 -3.44 12.46
N LYS A 293 11.50 -4.55 13.02
CA LYS A 293 11.73 -5.91 12.52
C LYS A 293 10.43 -6.46 11.93
N PHE A 294 10.49 -6.96 10.71
CA PHE A 294 9.37 -7.65 10.09
C PHE A 294 9.40 -9.13 10.49
N ASP A 295 8.51 -9.54 11.40
CA ASP A 295 8.31 -10.95 11.77
C ASP A 295 6.85 -11.20 12.16
N ASN A 296 6.51 -12.40 12.67
CA ASN A 296 5.14 -12.73 13.04
C ASN A 296 4.72 -12.29 14.46
N SER A 297 5.50 -11.43 15.15
CA SER A 297 5.20 -11.01 16.52
C SER A 297 3.85 -10.31 16.63
N TYR A 298 3.42 -9.54 15.62
CA TYR A 298 2.08 -8.92 15.58
C TYR A 298 0.96 -9.90 15.95
N PHE A 299 0.91 -11.08 15.32
CA PHE A 299 -0.16 -12.06 15.58
C PHE A 299 -0.06 -12.69 16.98
N LYS A 300 1.14 -12.76 17.56
CA LYS A 300 1.35 -13.22 18.94
C LYS A 300 0.90 -12.15 19.93
N ASP A 301 1.38 -10.92 19.75
CA ASP A 301 1.17 -9.80 20.66
C ASP A 301 -0.33 -9.43 20.74
N ILE A 302 -1.05 -9.36 19.61
CA ILE A 302 -2.50 -9.06 19.60
C ILE A 302 -3.38 -10.24 20.08
N LYS A 303 -2.87 -11.49 20.03
CA LYS A 303 -3.55 -12.68 20.58
C LYS A 303 -3.41 -12.71 22.09
N GLU A 304 -2.21 -12.46 22.59
CA GLU A 304 -1.88 -12.57 24.02
C GLU A 304 -2.33 -11.36 24.84
N LYS A 305 -2.23 -10.14 24.28
CA LYS A 305 -2.64 -8.87 24.92
C LYS A 305 -2.04 -8.66 26.33
N LYS A 306 -0.83 -9.17 26.58
CA LYS A 306 -0.17 -9.21 27.91
C LYS A 306 0.56 -7.93 28.32
N ASP A 307 1.03 -7.12 27.36
CA ASP A 307 1.74 -5.88 27.64
C ASP A 307 0.88 -4.67 27.23
N GLU A 308 0.53 -3.83 28.21
CA GLU A 308 -0.31 -2.64 28.03
C GLU A 308 0.36 -1.51 27.22
N ASP A 309 1.66 -1.59 26.96
CA ASP A 309 2.35 -0.69 26.02
C ASP A 309 2.27 -1.17 24.58
N LEU A 310 1.82 -2.39 24.31
CA LEU A 310 1.55 -2.84 22.94
C LEU A 310 0.12 -2.48 22.52
N LEU A 311 0.00 -1.94 21.32
CA LEU A 311 -1.27 -1.49 20.75
C LEU A 311 -2.07 -2.67 20.19
N VAL A 312 -3.39 -2.65 20.43
CA VAL A 312 -4.37 -3.48 19.73
C VAL A 312 -5.55 -2.59 19.35
N LEU A 313 -5.74 -2.33 18.07
CA LEU A 313 -6.93 -1.61 17.57
C LEU A 313 -8.13 -2.57 17.53
N PRO A 314 -9.38 -2.06 17.52
CA PRO A 314 -10.57 -2.88 17.29
C PRO A 314 -10.47 -3.75 16.02
N THR A 315 -9.89 -3.23 14.92
CA THR A 315 -9.63 -4.03 13.70
C THR A 315 -8.54 -5.10 13.86
N ASP A 316 -7.58 -4.94 14.76
CA ASP A 316 -6.58 -5.98 15.05
C ASP A 316 -7.21 -7.09 15.92
N ALA A 317 -7.99 -6.71 16.92
CA ALA A 317 -8.71 -7.64 17.80
C ALA A 317 -9.67 -8.54 17.01
N ALA A 318 -10.36 -7.97 16.02
CA ALA A 318 -11.28 -8.66 15.12
C ALA A 318 -10.67 -9.90 14.44
N LEU A 319 -9.34 -9.91 14.20
CA LEU A 319 -8.66 -11.01 13.52
C LEU A 319 -8.65 -12.32 14.33
N PHE A 320 -8.82 -12.24 15.66
CA PHE A 320 -8.93 -13.40 16.55
C PHE A 320 -10.35 -13.61 17.08
N GLU A 321 -11.28 -12.71 16.78
CA GLU A 321 -12.68 -12.76 17.19
C GLU A 321 -13.59 -13.30 16.06
N ASP A 322 -13.29 -12.97 14.80
CA ASP A 322 -14.00 -13.48 13.63
C ASP A 322 -13.64 -14.95 13.32
N PRO A 323 -14.62 -15.85 13.10
CA PRO A 323 -14.37 -17.27 12.87
C PRO A 323 -13.49 -17.60 11.66
N SER A 324 -13.53 -16.80 10.59
CA SER A 324 -12.76 -17.04 9.36
C SER A 324 -11.37 -16.41 9.44
N PHE A 325 -11.26 -15.18 9.96
CA PHE A 325 -9.96 -14.53 10.14
C PHE A 325 -9.08 -15.28 11.14
N LYS A 326 -9.68 -15.79 12.23
CA LYS A 326 -8.97 -16.50 13.30
C LYS A 326 -8.15 -17.69 12.78
N VAL A 327 -8.64 -18.42 11.79
CA VAL A 327 -7.93 -19.55 11.17
C VAL A 327 -6.57 -19.12 10.60
N TYR A 328 -6.52 -17.95 9.95
CA TYR A 328 -5.27 -17.40 9.42
C TYR A 328 -4.43 -16.74 10.51
N ALA A 329 -5.06 -16.05 11.47
CA ALA A 329 -4.35 -15.35 12.52
C ALA A 329 -3.64 -16.31 13.50
N GLU A 330 -4.27 -17.43 13.86
CA GLU A 330 -3.64 -18.50 14.64
C GLU A 330 -2.51 -19.18 13.86
N LYS A 331 -2.76 -19.52 12.57
CA LYS A 331 -1.74 -20.05 11.66
C LYS A 331 -0.50 -19.15 11.62
N TYR A 332 -0.66 -17.84 11.42
CA TYR A 332 0.46 -16.91 11.31
C TYR A 332 1.17 -16.64 12.64
N ALA A 333 0.48 -16.74 13.78
CA ALA A 333 1.12 -16.66 15.10
C ALA A 333 2.07 -17.84 15.37
N GLU A 334 1.76 -19.02 14.83
CA GLU A 334 2.53 -20.25 15.02
C GLU A 334 3.58 -20.45 13.91
N ASP A 335 3.26 -20.11 12.67
CA ASP A 335 4.09 -20.35 11.47
C ASP A 335 4.46 -19.02 10.77
N GLN A 336 5.72 -18.60 10.97
CA GLN A 336 6.27 -17.41 10.32
C GLN A 336 6.51 -17.61 8.82
N GLU A 337 6.85 -18.82 8.36
CA GLU A 337 7.12 -19.07 6.94
C GLU A 337 5.84 -18.98 6.13
N ALA A 338 4.73 -19.52 6.65
CA ALA A 338 3.44 -19.38 6.02
C ALA A 338 2.90 -17.94 6.08
N PHE A 339 3.14 -17.20 7.17
CA PHE A 339 2.89 -15.75 7.19
C PHE A 339 3.67 -15.03 6.08
N PHE A 340 4.98 -15.26 5.99
CA PHE A 340 5.85 -14.61 5.01
C PHE A 340 5.43 -14.91 3.57
N LYS A 341 5.07 -16.17 3.28
CA LYS A 341 4.54 -16.58 1.97
C LYS A 341 3.22 -15.87 1.64
N ASP A 342 2.24 -15.95 2.54
CA ASP A 342 0.90 -15.41 2.28
C ASP A 342 0.91 -13.86 2.28
N TYR A 343 1.80 -13.22 3.05
CA TYR A 343 2.08 -11.77 2.99
C TYR A 343 2.71 -11.34 1.67
N ALA A 344 3.70 -12.08 1.17
CA ALA A 344 4.37 -11.75 -0.08
C ALA A 344 3.41 -11.77 -1.27
N GLU A 345 2.54 -12.78 -1.33
CA GLU A 345 1.44 -12.87 -2.31
C GLU A 345 0.47 -11.70 -2.17
N ALA A 346 -0.01 -11.43 -0.95
CA ALA A 346 -1.01 -10.40 -0.71
C ALA A 346 -0.49 -8.98 -0.98
N HIS A 347 0.75 -8.66 -0.57
CA HIS A 347 1.37 -7.35 -0.81
C HIS A 347 1.68 -7.13 -2.30
N ALA A 348 2.10 -8.15 -3.04
CA ALA A 348 2.29 -8.04 -4.48
C ALA A 348 0.96 -7.90 -5.23
N LYS A 349 -0.11 -8.56 -4.79
CA LYS A 349 -1.46 -8.35 -5.35
C LYS A 349 -1.95 -6.92 -5.07
N LEU A 350 -1.85 -6.47 -3.81
CA LEU A 350 -2.16 -5.12 -3.35
C LEU A 350 -1.46 -4.05 -4.18
N SER A 351 -0.14 -4.11 -4.33
CA SER A 351 0.64 -3.06 -5.00
C SER A 351 0.29 -2.89 -6.48
N ASN A 352 -0.41 -3.87 -7.07
CA ASN A 352 -0.87 -3.84 -8.46
C ASN A 352 -2.34 -3.40 -8.61
N LEU A 353 -3.09 -3.20 -7.51
CA LEU A 353 -4.51 -2.85 -7.56
C LEU A 353 -4.74 -1.48 -8.21
N GLY A 354 -5.70 -1.41 -9.13
CA GLY A 354 -6.12 -0.19 -9.83
C GLY A 354 -5.12 0.40 -10.81
N ALA A 355 -3.83 0.08 -10.68
CA ALA A 355 -2.74 0.55 -11.52
C ALA A 355 -3.02 0.37 -13.03
N LYS A 356 -2.47 1.29 -13.83
CA LYS A 356 -2.27 1.13 -15.27
C LYS A 356 -0.79 0.94 -15.48
N PHE A 357 -0.42 -0.09 -16.24
CA PHE A 357 0.97 -0.40 -16.56
C PHE A 357 1.30 -0.04 -18.01
N ASP A 358 2.54 0.38 -18.25
CA ASP A 358 3.15 0.52 -19.57
C ASP A 358 4.58 -0.08 -19.51
N PRO A 359 4.91 -1.14 -20.27
CA PRO A 359 4.00 -1.95 -21.07
C PRO A 359 2.93 -2.65 -20.19
N PRO A 360 1.78 -3.10 -20.74
CA PRO A 360 0.65 -3.61 -19.95
C PRO A 360 0.96 -4.77 -18.99
N GLU A 361 1.93 -5.61 -19.35
CA GLU A 361 2.46 -6.69 -18.50
C GLU A 361 3.17 -6.17 -17.24
N GLY A 362 3.73 -4.96 -17.28
CA GLY A 362 4.65 -4.39 -16.30
C GLY A 362 6.09 -4.89 -16.45
N ILE A 363 7.02 -4.21 -15.78
CA ILE A 363 8.46 -4.49 -15.81
C ILE A 363 8.94 -5.09 -14.49
N VAL A 364 9.86 -6.05 -14.56
CA VAL A 364 10.52 -6.67 -13.40
C VAL A 364 11.98 -6.23 -13.39
N ILE A 365 12.43 -5.69 -12.25
CA ILE A 365 13.78 -5.11 -12.08
C ILE A 365 14.76 -6.04 -11.33
N ASP A 366 14.29 -7.24 -10.98
CA ASP A 366 15.06 -8.26 -10.29
C ASP A 366 15.41 -9.40 -11.23
N GLU A 367 16.71 -9.71 -11.30
CA GLU A 367 17.18 -10.91 -11.97
C GLU A 367 16.66 -12.13 -11.22
N SER A 368 15.82 -12.92 -11.88
CA SER A 368 15.49 -14.25 -11.39
C SER A 368 16.73 -15.15 -11.59
N PRO A 369 17.16 -15.94 -10.60
CA PRO A 369 18.19 -16.96 -10.81
C PRO A 369 17.81 -17.98 -11.90
N ASN A 370 16.50 -18.11 -12.16
CA ASN A 370 15.90 -18.82 -13.29
C ASN A 370 15.18 -17.87 -14.26
N ALA A 371 15.74 -16.68 -14.53
CA ALA A 371 15.50 -15.96 -15.77
C ALA A 371 16.14 -16.81 -16.88
N GLY A 372 15.43 -17.86 -17.27
CA GLY A 372 15.94 -18.87 -18.18
C GLY A 372 16.45 -18.20 -19.44
N ALA A 373 17.57 -18.71 -19.94
CA ALA A 373 18.15 -18.31 -21.22
C ALA A 373 17.03 -17.98 -22.21
N GLU A 374 17.06 -16.79 -22.82
CA GLU A 374 16.21 -16.51 -23.97
C GLU A 374 16.34 -17.72 -24.89
N LYS A 375 15.24 -18.45 -25.13
CA LYS A 375 15.25 -19.48 -26.15
C LYS A 375 15.73 -18.78 -27.40
N PHE A 376 16.90 -19.15 -27.89
CA PHE A 376 17.56 -18.44 -28.98
C PHE A 376 16.70 -18.63 -30.23
N VAL A 377 15.75 -17.71 -30.44
CA VAL A 377 14.84 -17.74 -31.59
C VAL A 377 15.65 -17.24 -32.77
N ALA A 378 16.38 -18.16 -33.40
CA ALA A 378 17.24 -17.87 -34.56
C ALA A 378 16.49 -17.10 -35.66
N ALA A 379 15.17 -17.24 -35.74
CA ALA A 379 14.31 -16.47 -36.65
C ALA A 379 14.31 -14.94 -36.40
N LYS A 380 14.63 -14.45 -35.19
CA LYS A 380 14.81 -13.00 -34.93
C LYS A 380 16.11 -12.44 -35.55
N TYR A 381 17.11 -13.29 -35.79
CA TYR A 381 18.43 -12.91 -36.32
C TYR A 381 18.68 -13.42 -37.74
N SER A 382 17.71 -14.11 -38.35
CA SER A 382 17.81 -14.63 -39.72
C SER A 382 17.42 -13.55 -40.73
N THR A 383 18.37 -12.68 -41.08
CA THR A 383 18.27 -11.77 -42.22
C THR A 383 18.38 -12.56 -43.53
N GLY A 384 17.23 -13.02 -44.03
CA GLY A 384 17.09 -13.65 -45.34
C GLY A 384 17.30 -15.17 -45.31
N LYS A 385 16.24 -15.92 -45.62
CA LYS A 385 16.34 -17.36 -45.93
C LYS A 385 17.12 -17.55 -47.24
N ARG A 386 18.44 -17.72 -47.14
CA ARG A 386 19.25 -18.30 -48.21
C ARG A 386 19.35 -19.80 -47.94
N GLU A 387 18.57 -20.61 -48.66
CA GLU A 387 18.71 -22.06 -48.56
C GLU A 387 20.11 -22.48 -49.02
N LEU A 388 20.72 -23.41 -48.28
CA LEU A 388 21.97 -24.04 -48.67
C LEU A 388 21.77 -24.76 -50.01
N SER A 389 22.69 -24.61 -50.95
CA SER A 389 22.64 -25.37 -52.21
C SER A 389 22.78 -26.88 -51.94
N GLU A 390 22.20 -27.71 -52.80
CA GLU A 390 22.27 -29.18 -52.64
C GLU A 390 23.71 -29.70 -52.57
N ALA A 391 24.65 -29.06 -53.29
CA ALA A 391 26.08 -29.37 -53.20
C ALA A 391 26.66 -29.09 -51.79
N MET A 392 26.25 -27.99 -51.14
CA MET A 392 26.65 -27.69 -49.75
C MET A 392 25.98 -28.65 -48.75
N LYS A 393 24.69 -28.99 -48.95
CA LYS A 393 23.99 -30.00 -48.13
C LYS A 393 24.67 -31.38 -48.23
N GLN A 394 25.03 -31.82 -49.43
CA GLN A 394 25.76 -33.07 -49.65
C GLN A 394 27.15 -33.05 -49.01
N LYS A 395 27.92 -31.96 -49.15
CA LYS A 395 29.24 -31.85 -48.53
C LYS A 395 29.16 -31.90 -47.00
N ILE A 396 28.23 -31.17 -46.39
CA ILE A 396 28.00 -31.20 -44.93
C ILE A 396 27.61 -32.61 -44.46
N ARG A 397 26.78 -33.33 -45.21
CA ARG A 397 26.42 -34.73 -44.91
C ARG A 397 27.64 -35.65 -44.99
N ALA A 398 28.44 -35.56 -46.05
CA ALA A 398 29.64 -36.37 -46.23
C ALA A 398 30.67 -36.13 -45.12
N GLU A 399 30.86 -34.88 -44.68
CA GLU A 399 31.75 -34.57 -43.54
C GLU A 399 31.17 -35.08 -42.21
N TYR A 400 29.86 -34.98 -41.99
CA TYR A 400 29.19 -35.53 -40.79
C TYR A 400 29.30 -37.06 -40.69
N GLU A 401 29.14 -37.75 -41.82
CA GLU A 401 29.31 -39.21 -41.92
C GLU A 401 30.79 -39.61 -41.75
N ALA A 402 31.73 -38.85 -42.32
CA ALA A 402 33.16 -39.11 -42.20
C ALA A 402 33.70 -39.02 -40.76
N VAL A 403 33.10 -38.18 -39.90
CA VAL A 403 33.44 -38.11 -38.46
C VAL A 403 32.64 -39.10 -37.59
N GLY A 404 31.87 -40.01 -38.21
CA GLY A 404 31.17 -41.12 -37.55
C GLY A 404 29.74 -40.81 -37.09
N GLY A 405 29.14 -39.72 -37.58
CA GLY A 405 27.74 -39.36 -37.31
C GLY A 405 26.78 -39.98 -38.33
N SER A 406 25.60 -40.40 -37.89
CA SER A 406 24.51 -40.78 -38.80
C SER A 406 23.15 -40.31 -38.25
N PRO A 407 22.06 -40.33 -39.05
CA PRO A 407 20.73 -39.98 -38.56
C PRO A 407 20.30 -40.75 -37.32
N ASP A 408 20.68 -42.04 -37.25
CA ASP A 408 20.34 -42.95 -36.14
C ASP A 408 21.42 -43.00 -35.04
N LYS A 409 22.58 -42.38 -35.28
CA LYS A 409 23.71 -42.31 -34.34
C LYS A 409 24.27 -40.88 -34.31
N PRO A 410 23.60 -39.94 -33.62
CA PRO A 410 24.11 -38.60 -33.44
C PRO A 410 25.42 -38.62 -32.64
N LEU A 411 26.39 -37.81 -33.07
CA LEU A 411 27.70 -37.67 -32.44
C LEU A 411 27.56 -37.24 -30.97
N GLN A 412 28.22 -37.97 -30.07
CA GLN A 412 28.23 -37.67 -28.63
C GLN A 412 28.89 -36.30 -28.38
N SER A 413 28.35 -35.55 -27.41
CA SER A 413 28.52 -34.11 -27.30
C SER A 413 29.91 -33.67 -26.84
N ASN A 414 30.80 -33.40 -27.79
CA ASN A 414 31.89 -32.40 -27.68
C ASN A 414 32.18 -31.68 -29.03
N TYR A 415 31.62 -32.18 -30.15
CA TYR A 415 31.90 -31.64 -31.48
C TYR A 415 31.28 -30.27 -31.75
N PHE A 416 30.12 -29.95 -31.14
CA PHE A 416 29.46 -28.65 -31.32
C PHE A 416 30.30 -27.50 -30.72
N LEU A 417 30.96 -27.75 -29.58
CA LEU A 417 31.89 -26.80 -28.97
C LEU A 417 33.13 -26.59 -29.86
N ASN A 418 33.71 -27.68 -30.40
CA ASN A 418 34.84 -27.61 -31.33
C ASN A 418 34.47 -26.88 -32.64
N ILE A 419 33.26 -27.09 -33.19
CA ILE A 419 32.76 -26.35 -34.35
C ILE A 419 32.62 -24.86 -34.02
N MET A 420 32.06 -24.50 -32.87
CA MET A 420 31.95 -23.09 -32.45
C MET A 420 33.33 -22.44 -32.25
N ILE A 421 34.31 -23.15 -31.69
CA ILE A 421 35.69 -22.69 -31.57
C ILE A 421 36.33 -22.50 -32.96
N ILE A 422 36.17 -23.47 -33.87
CA ILE A 422 36.69 -23.38 -35.25
C ILE A 422 36.06 -22.20 -36.00
N ILE A 423 34.75 -21.99 -35.88
CA ILE A 423 34.04 -20.85 -36.47
C ILE A 423 34.52 -19.52 -35.87
N ALA A 424 34.73 -19.45 -34.55
CA ALA A 424 35.25 -18.25 -33.89
C ALA A 424 36.69 -17.93 -34.32
N VAL A 425 37.56 -18.94 -34.44
CA VAL A 425 38.93 -18.79 -34.93
C VAL A 425 38.95 -18.38 -36.41
N LEU A 426 38.11 -18.98 -37.25
CA LEU A 426 37.97 -18.59 -38.66
C LEU A 426 37.47 -17.15 -38.80
N ALA A 427 36.46 -16.75 -38.02
CA ALA A 427 35.93 -15.39 -38.02
C ALA A 427 36.99 -14.36 -37.60
N LEU A 428 37.80 -14.68 -36.58
CA LEU A 428 38.92 -13.85 -36.13
C LEU A 428 39.99 -13.73 -37.22
N LEU A 429 40.34 -14.84 -37.88
CA LEU A 429 41.32 -14.85 -38.97
C LEU A 429 40.82 -14.07 -40.19
N THR A 430 39.56 -14.17 -40.58
CA THR A 430 38.98 -13.34 -41.65
C THR A 430 38.95 -11.86 -41.27
N SER A 431 38.70 -11.53 -39.99
CA SER A 431 38.74 -10.15 -39.49
C SER A 431 40.16 -9.56 -39.47
N LEU A 432 41.20 -10.39 -39.39
CA LEU A 432 42.60 -9.95 -39.34
C LEU A 432 43.27 -9.94 -40.72
N LEU A 433 42.81 -10.77 -41.67
CA LEU A 433 43.41 -10.93 -43.00
C LEU A 433 42.68 -10.17 -44.12
N GLY A 434 41.52 -9.55 -43.83
CA GLY A 434 40.96 -8.47 -44.65
C GLY A 434 40.67 -8.82 -46.12
N ASN A 435 39.76 -9.76 -46.36
CA ASN A 435 39.10 -10.00 -47.65
C ASN A 435 37.61 -10.37 -47.42
#